data_AF-A0A838MZ28-F1
#
_entry.id   AF-A0A838MZ28-F1
#
_cell.length_a   1.000
_cell.length_b   1.000
_cell.length_c   1.000
_cell.angle_alpha   90.00
_cell.angle_beta   90.00
_cell.angle_gamma   90.00
#
_symmetry.space_group_name_H-M   'P 1'
#
loop_
_entity.id
_entity.type
_entity.pdbx_description
1 polymer ?
#
loop_
_entity_poly.entity_id
_entity_poly.type
_entity_poly.pdbx_seq_one_letter_code
_entity_poly.pdbx_strand_id
1 'polypeptide(L)'
;MKRALATVVCLFVLMAATAPMAAAQGRSRFGRKARTAAIIGGGALAGAVVAGKKGAAIGAGSGALYAMNRRAAQRNFSSRNRRIGTVLGGTALGAGLGAAVGGKRAAAVGALAGAGGSYIYTK
;
A
#
# COMPACT_ATOMS: atom_id res chain seq x y z
N MET A 1 -22.60 2.12 -23.26
CA MET A 1 -21.53 1.11 -23.02
C MET A 1 -20.41 1.59 -22.08
N LYS A 2 -19.85 2.79 -22.24
CA LYS A 2 -18.71 3.28 -21.42
C LYS A 2 -18.97 3.35 -19.91
N ARG A 3 -20.22 3.65 -19.49
CA ARG A 3 -20.62 3.73 -18.07
C ARG A 3 -20.79 2.36 -17.39
N ALA A 4 -21.19 1.34 -18.17
CA ALA A 4 -21.27 -0.04 -17.68
C ALA A 4 -19.86 -0.65 -17.49
N LEU A 5 -18.95 -0.32 -18.40
CA LEU A 5 -17.55 -0.75 -18.29
C LEU A 5 -16.85 -0.09 -17.08
N ALA A 6 -17.14 1.18 -16.82
CA ALA A 6 -16.62 1.89 -15.64
C ALA A 6 -17.13 1.31 -14.31
N THR A 7 -18.39 0.89 -14.26
CA THR A 7 -18.98 0.28 -13.04
C THR A 7 -18.44 -1.12 -12.79
N VAL A 8 -18.26 -1.93 -13.84
CA VAL A 8 -17.63 -3.27 -13.73
C VAL A 8 -16.16 -3.16 -13.29
N VAL A 9 -15.41 -2.21 -13.84
CA VAL A 9 -14.02 -1.94 -13.40
C VAL A 9 -13.99 -1.47 -11.95
N CYS A 10 -14.93 -0.62 -11.54
CA CYS A 10 -15.01 -0.13 -10.16
C CYS A 10 -15.34 -1.27 -9.17
N LEU A 11 -16.27 -2.17 -9.53
CA LEU A 11 -16.61 -3.36 -8.75
C LEU A 11 -15.44 -4.34 -8.64
N PHE A 12 -14.70 -4.54 -9.73
CA PHE A 12 -13.53 -5.41 -9.74
C PHE A 12 -12.40 -4.85 -8.86
N VAL A 13 -12.19 -3.53 -8.90
CA VAL A 13 -11.26 -2.82 -8.01
C VAL A 13 -11.70 -2.94 -6.54
N LEU A 14 -12.99 -2.85 -6.25
CA LEU A 14 -13.54 -2.99 -4.89
C LEU A 14 -13.36 -4.42 -4.34
N MET A 15 -13.59 -5.44 -5.18
CA MET A 15 -13.37 -6.84 -4.84
C MET A 15 -11.88 -7.16 -4.64
N ALA A 16 -11.01 -6.65 -5.52
CA ALA A 16 -9.56 -6.79 -5.37
C ALA A 16 -9.03 -6.09 -4.11
N ALA A 17 -9.67 -5.00 -3.68
CA ALA A 17 -9.31 -4.28 -2.46
C ALA A 17 -9.70 -5.02 -1.16
N THR A 18 -10.67 -5.94 -1.21
CA THR A 18 -11.18 -6.65 -0.02
C THR A 18 -10.60 -8.06 0.16
N ALA A 19 -10.07 -8.67 -0.90
CA ALA A 19 -9.52 -10.03 -0.87
C ALA A 19 -8.29 -10.28 0.07
N PRO A 20 -7.33 -9.35 0.30
CA PRO A 20 -6.12 -9.70 1.04
C PRO A 20 -6.29 -9.71 2.57
N MET A 21 -7.47 -9.40 3.11
CA MET A 21 -7.69 -9.35 4.56
C MET A 21 -7.71 -10.73 5.25
N ALA A 22 -7.84 -11.83 4.50
CA ALA A 22 -8.00 -13.16 5.07
C ALA A 22 -6.68 -13.92 5.36
N ALA A 23 -5.54 -13.53 4.75
CA ALA A 23 -4.37 -14.42 4.68
C ALA A 23 -3.20 -14.13 5.66
N ALA A 24 -3.26 -13.09 6.50
CA ALA A 24 -2.10 -12.64 7.28
C ALA A 24 -2.32 -12.64 8.80
N GLN A 25 -2.88 -13.72 9.35
CA GLN A 25 -3.09 -13.88 10.80
C GLN A 25 -2.08 -14.84 11.44
N GLY A 26 -0.78 -14.61 11.23
CA GLY A 26 0.31 -15.31 11.91
C GLY A 26 0.89 -14.50 13.09
N ARG A 27 0.71 -14.97 14.32
CA ARG A 27 1.27 -14.34 15.54
C ARG A 27 2.78 -14.58 15.62
N SER A 28 3.58 -13.76 14.94
CA SER A 28 5.05 -13.90 14.94
C SER A 28 5.69 -13.33 16.22
N ARG A 29 6.67 -14.08 16.77
CA ARG A 29 7.48 -13.72 17.96
C ARG A 29 8.65 -12.76 17.65
N PHE A 30 8.72 -12.24 16.42
CA PHE A 30 9.82 -11.38 15.99
C PHE A 30 9.73 -9.97 16.59
N GLY A 31 10.89 -9.35 16.81
CA GLY A 31 11.01 -7.98 17.35
C GLY A 31 10.11 -6.98 16.62
N ARG A 32 9.60 -5.98 17.34
CA ARG A 32 8.54 -5.07 16.87
C ARG A 32 8.83 -4.38 15.53
N LYS A 33 10.10 -4.09 15.21
CA LYS A 33 10.57 -3.56 13.91
C LYS A 33 10.56 -4.62 12.80
N ALA A 34 10.96 -5.85 13.10
CA ALA A 34 10.88 -6.98 12.18
C ALA A 34 9.43 -7.29 11.80
N ARG A 35 8.46 -7.03 12.69
CA ARG A 35 7.04 -7.16 12.36
C ARG A 35 6.55 -6.10 11.37
N THR A 36 7.02 -4.85 11.46
CA THR A 36 6.74 -3.82 10.44
C THR A 36 7.34 -4.22 9.09
N ALA A 37 8.60 -4.66 9.09
CA ALA A 37 9.26 -5.15 7.88
C ALA A 37 8.55 -6.38 7.29
N ALA A 38 8.08 -7.30 8.12
CA ALA A 38 7.34 -8.49 7.69
C ALA A 38 5.95 -8.15 7.12
N ILE A 39 5.27 -7.11 7.62
CA ILE A 39 4.00 -6.65 7.05
C ILE A 39 4.23 -6.01 5.67
N ILE A 40 5.26 -5.16 5.56
CA ILE A 40 5.61 -4.51 4.29
C ILE A 40 6.10 -5.56 3.28
N GLY A 41 7.03 -6.41 3.68
CA GLY A 41 7.60 -7.48 2.86
C GLY A 41 6.58 -8.58 2.53
N GLY A 42 5.71 -8.94 3.47
CA GLY A 42 4.62 -9.88 3.24
C GLY A 42 3.59 -9.33 2.27
N GLY A 43 3.22 -8.04 2.41
CA GLY A 43 2.38 -7.34 1.44
C GLY A 43 3.04 -7.30 0.06
N ALA A 44 4.34 -6.98 0.00
CA ALA A 44 5.10 -6.96 -1.25
C ALA A 44 5.16 -8.33 -1.92
N LEU A 45 5.40 -9.41 -1.17
CA LEU A 45 5.44 -10.77 -1.69
C LEU A 45 4.06 -11.22 -2.16
N ALA A 46 3.01 -11.00 -1.35
CA ALA A 46 1.64 -11.33 -1.75
C ALA A 46 1.21 -10.57 -3.02
N GLY A 47 1.51 -9.26 -3.06
CA GLY A 47 1.28 -8.45 -4.25
C GLY A 47 2.10 -8.90 -5.45
N ALA A 48 3.34 -9.35 -5.24
CA ALA A 48 4.20 -9.87 -6.29
C ALA A 48 3.64 -11.16 -6.91
N VAL A 49 3.09 -12.05 -6.09
CA VAL A 49 2.45 -13.28 -6.57
C VAL A 49 1.20 -12.97 -7.39
N VAL A 50 0.41 -11.96 -7.01
CA VAL A 50 -0.85 -11.61 -7.70
C VAL A 50 -0.63 -10.85 -9.00
N ALA A 51 0.25 -9.84 -9.01
CA ALA A 51 0.40 -8.93 -10.15
C ALA A 51 1.86 -8.57 -10.47
N GLY A 52 2.80 -9.46 -10.13
CA GLY A 52 4.21 -9.32 -10.43
C GLY A 52 4.82 -8.06 -9.80
N LYS A 53 5.79 -7.45 -10.48
CA LYS A 53 6.53 -6.28 -9.98
C LYS A 53 5.62 -5.10 -9.62
N LYS A 54 4.48 -4.95 -10.30
CA LYS A 54 3.51 -3.86 -10.03
C LYS A 54 2.70 -4.15 -8.77
N GLY A 55 2.22 -5.38 -8.62
CA GLY A 55 1.53 -5.80 -7.41
C GLY A 55 2.44 -5.77 -6.19
N ALA A 56 3.74 -6.05 -6.35
CA ALA A 56 4.72 -5.93 -5.27
C ALA A 56 4.81 -4.50 -4.70
N ALA A 57 4.81 -3.49 -5.57
CA ALA A 57 4.84 -2.09 -5.15
C ALA A 57 3.53 -1.67 -4.43
N ILE A 58 2.38 -2.14 -4.92
CA ILE A 58 1.07 -1.90 -4.30
C ILE A 58 0.98 -2.57 -2.92
N GLY A 59 1.43 -3.83 -2.85
CA GLY A 59 1.44 -4.63 -1.63
C GLY A 59 2.44 -4.10 -0.59
N ALA A 60 3.62 -3.65 -1.02
CA ALA A 60 4.59 -2.99 -0.15
C ALA A 60 4.04 -1.65 0.38
N GLY A 61 3.45 -0.84 -0.51
CA GLY A 61 2.92 0.48 -0.15
C GLY A 61 1.72 0.41 0.80
N SER A 62 0.78 -0.50 0.56
CA SER A 62 -0.36 -0.75 1.45
C SER A 62 0.09 -1.32 2.80
N GLY A 63 1.01 -2.28 2.78
CA GLY A 63 1.63 -2.84 3.98
C GLY A 63 2.38 -1.77 4.80
N ALA A 64 3.04 -0.81 4.13
CA ALA A 64 3.75 0.29 4.79
C ALA A 64 2.81 1.28 5.44
N LEU A 65 1.73 1.68 4.74
CA LEU A 65 0.69 2.54 5.31
C LEU A 65 0.06 1.91 6.56
N TYR A 66 -0.31 0.63 6.48
CA TYR A 66 -0.89 -0.10 7.61
C TYR A 66 0.11 -0.24 8.77
N ALA A 67 1.36 -0.61 8.47
CA ALA A 67 2.38 -0.81 9.49
C ALA A 67 2.77 0.50 10.19
N MET A 68 2.78 1.64 9.49
CA MET A 68 3.11 2.96 10.04
C MET A 68 1.96 3.60 10.83
N ASN A 69 0.70 3.27 10.49
CA ASN A 69 -0.47 3.77 11.22
C ASN A 69 -0.80 2.96 12.49
N ARG A 70 -0.30 1.72 12.59
CA ARG A 70 -0.53 0.86 13.76
C ARG A 70 -0.05 1.48 15.08
N ARG A 71 -0.85 1.35 16.15
CA ARG A 71 -0.57 1.82 17.53
C ARG A 71 0.81 1.40 18.08
N ALA A 72 1.32 0.25 17.65
CA ALA A 72 2.68 -0.21 18.01
C ALA A 72 3.79 0.60 17.32
N ALA A 73 3.59 1.10 16.12
CA ALA A 73 4.53 2.01 15.45
C ALA A 73 4.47 3.42 16.06
N GLN A 74 3.28 3.86 16.50
CA GLN A 74 3.09 5.17 17.14
C GLN A 74 3.91 5.36 18.42
N ARG A 75 4.16 4.28 19.19
CA ARG A 75 4.95 4.34 20.42
C ARG A 75 6.46 4.20 20.22
N ASN A 76 6.92 3.78 19.04
CA ASN A 76 8.33 3.39 18.83
C ASN A 76 9.03 4.15 17.69
N PHE A 77 8.27 4.71 16.75
CA PHE A 77 8.82 5.58 15.70
C PHE A 77 8.50 7.02 16.07
N SER A 78 9.50 7.90 15.88
CA SER A 78 9.27 9.33 15.96
C SER A 78 8.16 9.74 14.98
N SER A 79 7.43 10.80 15.33
CA SER A 79 6.42 11.40 14.45
C SER A 79 6.99 11.67 13.04
N ARG A 80 8.27 12.04 12.95
CA ARG A 80 8.99 12.25 11.68
C ARG A 80 9.16 10.96 10.86
N ASN A 81 9.61 9.86 11.48
CA ASN A 81 9.79 8.59 10.76
C ASN A 81 8.44 7.99 10.31
N ARG A 82 7.37 8.23 11.08
CA ARG A 82 6.01 7.86 10.68
C ARG A 82 5.54 8.67 9.48
N ARG A 83 5.73 9.99 9.48
CA ARG A 83 5.44 10.86 8.33
C ARG A 83 6.14 10.39 7.08
N ILE A 84 7.45 10.15 7.16
CA ILE A 84 8.25 9.66 6.04
C ILE A 84 7.75 8.29 5.56
N GLY A 85 7.46 7.38 6.49
CA GLY A 85 6.94 6.05 6.19
C GLY A 85 5.56 6.06 5.52
N THR A 86 4.66 6.90 6.00
CA THR A 86 3.31 7.06 5.42
C THR A 86 3.40 7.68 4.04
N VAL A 87 4.22 8.71 3.86
CA VAL A 87 4.43 9.35 2.55
C VAL A 87 5.06 8.37 1.58
N LEU A 88 6.16 7.69 1.95
CA LEU A 88 6.78 6.67 1.11
C LEU A 88 5.84 5.51 0.79
N GLY A 89 5.05 5.05 1.77
CA GLY A 89 4.04 4.01 1.58
C GLY A 89 2.95 4.42 0.60
N GLY A 90 2.42 5.64 0.74
CA GLY A 90 1.43 6.22 -0.16
C GLY A 90 1.98 6.47 -1.56
N THR A 91 3.21 6.96 -1.68
CA THR A 91 3.90 7.15 -2.96
C THR A 91 4.12 5.81 -3.65
N ALA A 92 4.61 4.79 -2.95
CA ALA A 92 4.85 3.46 -3.52
C ALA A 92 3.55 2.77 -3.93
N LEU A 93 2.49 2.89 -3.11
CA LEU A 93 1.17 2.38 -3.42
C LEU A 93 0.57 3.08 -4.64
N GLY A 94 0.60 4.41 -4.65
CA GLY A 94 0.08 5.22 -5.74
C GLY A 94 0.87 5.02 -7.04
N ALA A 95 2.20 4.91 -6.96
CA ALA A 95 3.05 4.57 -8.10
C ALA A 95 2.76 3.17 -8.63
N GLY A 96 2.60 2.19 -7.74
CA GLY A 96 2.26 0.81 -8.10
C GLY A 96 0.89 0.72 -8.79
N LEU A 97 -0.13 1.35 -8.21
CA LEU A 97 -1.48 1.40 -8.78
C LEU A 97 -1.50 2.16 -10.11
N GLY A 98 -0.87 3.32 -10.16
CA GLY A 98 -0.74 4.11 -11.38
C GLY A 98 -0.03 3.35 -12.49
N ALA A 99 1.07 2.65 -12.16
CA ALA A 99 1.79 1.81 -13.11
C ALA A 99 0.97 0.60 -13.59
N ALA A 100 0.13 0.05 -12.71
CA ALA A 100 -0.77 -1.06 -13.04
C ALA A 100 -1.88 -0.62 -13.99
N VAL A 101 -2.52 0.53 -13.74
CA VAL A 101 -3.70 0.99 -14.47
C VAL A 101 -3.33 1.74 -15.76
N GLY A 102 -2.29 2.58 -15.76
CA GLY A 102 -2.02 3.49 -16.88
C GLY A 102 -0.56 3.63 -17.28
N GLY A 103 0.31 2.71 -16.85
CA GLY A 103 1.72 2.71 -17.21
C GLY A 103 2.54 3.83 -16.56
N LYS A 104 3.67 4.23 -17.18
CA LYS A 104 4.69 5.09 -16.55
C LYS A 104 4.18 6.48 -16.13
N ARG A 105 3.31 7.10 -16.94
CA ARG A 105 2.77 8.43 -16.66
C ARG A 105 1.76 8.38 -15.50
N ALA A 106 0.88 7.38 -15.52
CA ALA A 106 -0.05 7.16 -14.41
C ALA A 106 0.69 6.75 -13.14
N ALA A 107 1.83 6.05 -13.22
CA ALA A 107 2.69 5.79 -12.06
C ALA A 107 3.21 7.08 -11.43
N ALA A 108 3.69 8.03 -12.23
CA ALA A 108 4.15 9.33 -11.72
C ALA A 108 2.99 10.13 -11.08
N VAL A 109 1.83 10.18 -11.74
CA VAL A 109 0.65 10.88 -11.21
C VAL A 109 0.14 10.21 -9.93
N GLY A 110 0.09 8.88 -9.90
CA GLY A 110 -0.30 8.10 -8.73
C GLY A 110 0.70 8.26 -7.58
N ALA A 111 2.00 8.33 -7.88
CA ALA A 111 3.04 8.61 -6.89
C ALA A 111 2.85 9.99 -6.25
N LEU A 112 2.61 11.01 -7.08
CA LEU A 112 2.36 12.38 -6.61
C LEU A 112 1.06 12.49 -5.80
N ALA A 113 -0.02 11.86 -6.27
CA ALA A 113 -1.29 11.81 -5.56
C ALA A 113 -1.16 11.06 -4.21
N GLY A 114 -0.43 9.95 -4.20
CA GLY A 114 -0.15 9.17 -3.00
C GLY A 114 0.73 9.92 -2.00
N ALA A 115 1.75 10.63 -2.48
CA ALA A 115 2.60 11.49 -1.66
C ALA A 115 1.81 12.66 -1.06
N GLY A 116 1.03 13.36 -1.89
CA GLY A 116 0.22 14.51 -1.50
C GLY A 116 -0.89 14.13 -0.50
N GLY A 117 -1.63 13.06 -0.78
CA GLY A 117 -2.66 12.56 0.13
C GLY A 117 -2.10 12.12 1.48
N SER A 118 -0.93 11.45 1.47
CA SER A 118 -0.25 11.04 2.71
C SER A 118 0.33 12.22 3.49
N TYR A 119 0.79 13.27 2.79
CA TYR A 119 1.29 14.47 3.43
C TYR A 119 0.18 15.21 4.17
N ILE A 120 -1.00 15.36 3.56
CA ILE A 120 -2.16 16.00 4.20
C ILE A 120 -2.63 15.19 5.41
N TYR A 121 -2.74 13.86 5.26
CA TYR A 121 -3.23 13.00 6.34
C TYR A 121 -2.31 12.93 7.56
N THR A 122 -1.03 13.27 7.37
CA THR A 122 -0.05 13.23 8.45
C THR A 122 0.32 14.61 9.00
N LYS A 123 -0.16 15.70 8.39
CA LYS A 123 0.02 17.08 8.87
C LYS A 123 -0.79 17.30 10.13
#